data_AF-A0A8J5IV23-F1
#
_entry.id   AF-A0A8J5IV23-F1
#
_cell.length_a   1.000
_cell.length_b   1.000
_cell.length_c   1.000
_cell.angle_alpha   90.00
_cell.angle_beta   90.00
_cell.angle_gamma   90.00
#
_symmetry.space_group_name_H-M   'P 1'
#
loop_
_entity.id
_entity.type
_entity.pdbx_description
1 polymer ?
#
loop_
_entity_poly.entity_id
_entity_poly.type
_entity_poly.pdbx_seq_one_letter_code
_entity_poly.pdbx_strand_id
1 'polypeptide(L)'
;MKTVACITAIAAMAGSLVAAEDCAPTTLSFALLPLESQSKLCAADSEYKLYPFTGMPSQDEIKAMCKSEACNKMLNEARDSDMPDCDLIINGTAYNIHESIELMFAGCKVIDVNELSA
;
A
#
# COMPACT_ATOMS: atom_id res chain seq x y z
N MET A 1 52.92 -22.28 18.09
CA MET A 1 51.55 -21.98 18.58
C MET A 1 51.43 -20.48 18.75
N LYS A 2 50.64 -19.79 17.92
CA LYS A 2 50.22 -18.40 18.13
C LYS A 2 48.96 -18.16 17.30
N THR A 3 47.81 -18.25 17.95
CA THR A 3 46.47 -17.99 17.40
C THR A 3 46.30 -16.49 17.21
N VAL A 4 46.03 -16.04 15.98
CA VAL A 4 45.59 -14.68 15.68
C VAL A 4 44.06 -14.69 15.73
N ALA A 5 43.49 -14.06 16.75
CA ALA A 5 42.06 -13.87 16.87
C ALA A 5 41.65 -12.59 16.10
N CYS A 6 40.94 -12.76 14.99
CA CYS A 6 40.29 -11.64 14.30
C CYS A 6 39.02 -11.26 15.04
N ILE A 7 39.01 -10.08 15.67
CA ILE A 7 37.83 -9.51 16.31
C ILE A 7 37.04 -8.78 15.21
N THR A 8 35.94 -9.39 14.75
CA THR A 8 34.97 -8.73 13.88
C THR A 8 34.08 -7.82 14.73
N ALA A 9 34.28 -6.52 14.65
CA ALA A 9 33.36 -5.54 15.19
C ALA A 9 32.12 -5.46 14.29
N ILE A 10 31.00 -6.00 14.76
CA ILE A 10 29.69 -5.79 14.12
C ILE A 10 29.21 -4.42 14.58
N ALA A 11 29.29 -3.42 13.71
CA ALA A 11 28.69 -2.11 13.96
C ALA A 11 27.16 -2.27 13.93
N ALA A 12 26.53 -2.21 15.10
CA ALA A 12 25.08 -2.12 15.20
C ALA A 12 24.64 -0.75 14.66
N MET A 13 24.05 -0.73 13.47
CA MET A 13 23.37 0.45 12.95
C MET A 13 22.10 0.65 13.78
N ALA A 14 22.16 1.52 14.78
CA ALA A 14 20.98 2.01 15.48
C ALA A 14 20.27 3.00 14.55
N GLY A 15 19.47 2.48 13.60
CA GLY A 15 18.47 3.27 12.93
C GLY A 15 17.39 3.65 13.93
N SER A 16 17.08 4.93 14.04
CA SER A 16 15.95 5.42 14.83
C SER A 16 14.68 4.80 14.25
N LEU A 17 14.02 3.92 15.00
CA LEU A 17 12.67 3.45 14.67
C LEU A 17 11.72 4.60 15.02
N VAL A 18 11.45 5.47 14.06
CA VAL A 18 10.33 6.41 14.17
C VAL A 18 9.07 5.58 13.99
N ALA A 19 8.25 5.47 15.05
CA ALA A 19 6.92 4.91 14.90
C ALA A 19 6.14 5.80 13.93
N ALA A 20 5.50 5.20 12.92
CA ALA A 20 4.60 5.94 12.05
C ALA A 20 3.46 6.53 12.91
N GLU A 21 3.11 7.77 12.64
CA GLU A 21 2.04 8.46 13.37
C GLU A 21 0.69 7.86 12.96
N ASP A 22 -0.23 7.68 13.92
CA ASP A 22 -1.59 7.24 13.63
C ASP A 22 -2.33 8.26 12.76
N CYS A 23 -3.06 7.80 11.75
CA CYS A 23 -3.88 8.66 10.92
C CYS A 23 -4.99 9.33 11.73
N ALA A 24 -4.99 10.66 11.75
CA ALA A 24 -6.15 11.42 12.23
C ALA A 24 -7.38 11.06 11.36
N PRO A 25 -8.50 10.59 11.95
CA PRO A 25 -9.64 10.07 11.18
C PRO A 25 -10.22 11.08 10.19
N THR A 26 -10.22 12.37 10.55
CA THR A 26 -10.69 13.46 9.69
C THR A 26 -9.77 13.66 8.49
N THR A 27 -8.45 13.71 8.71
CA THR A 27 -7.45 13.86 7.64
C THR A 27 -7.57 12.73 6.63
N LEU A 28 -7.64 11.49 7.11
CA LEU A 28 -7.78 10.33 6.25
C LEU A 28 -9.11 10.34 5.48
N SER A 29 -10.21 10.70 6.15
CA SER A 29 -11.51 10.81 5.48
C SER A 29 -11.48 11.86 4.37
N PHE A 30 -10.90 13.04 4.62
CA PHE A 30 -10.78 14.08 3.60
C PHE A 30 -9.88 13.68 2.42
N ALA A 31 -8.84 12.88 2.67
CA ALA A 31 -7.99 12.35 1.61
C ALA A 31 -8.70 11.30 0.76
N LEU A 32 -9.47 10.39 1.37
CA LEU A 32 -10.12 9.28 0.65
C LEU A 32 -11.49 9.62 0.05
N LEU A 33 -12.24 10.57 0.63
CA LEU A 33 -13.57 10.97 0.17
C LEU A 33 -13.63 11.33 -1.33
N PRO A 34 -12.67 12.11 -1.89
CA PRO A 34 -12.64 12.41 -3.32
C PRO A 34 -12.57 11.17 -4.22
N LEU A 35 -12.03 10.05 -3.71
CA LEU A 35 -11.87 8.80 -4.44
C LEU A 35 -13.14 7.93 -4.41
N GLU A 36 -14.19 8.30 -3.67
CA GLU A 36 -15.38 7.47 -3.47
C GLU A 36 -15.99 6.96 -4.80
N SER A 37 -16.15 7.85 -5.79
CA SER A 37 -16.76 7.47 -7.07
C SER A 37 -15.91 6.45 -7.81
N GLN A 38 -14.59 6.68 -7.92
CA GLN A 38 -13.70 5.76 -8.61
C GLN A 38 -13.51 4.46 -7.84
N SER A 39 -13.56 4.52 -6.51
CA SER A 39 -13.54 3.35 -5.65
C SER A 39 -14.76 2.45 -5.85
N LYS A 40 -15.95 3.02 -6.09
CA LYS A 40 -17.15 2.22 -6.40
C LYS A 40 -17.05 1.53 -7.76
N LEU A 41 -16.54 2.25 -8.77
CA LEU A 41 -16.34 1.68 -10.10
C LEU A 41 -15.25 0.59 -10.08
N CYS A 42 -14.14 0.84 -9.38
CA CYS A 42 -13.10 -0.16 -9.19
C CYS A 42 -13.62 -1.42 -8.48
N ALA A 43 -14.45 -1.25 -7.45
CA ALA A 43 -15.06 -2.39 -6.75
C ALA A 43 -15.99 -3.21 -7.64
N ALA A 44 -16.67 -2.58 -8.60
CA ALA A 44 -17.51 -3.31 -9.56
C ALA A 44 -16.69 -4.22 -10.48
N ASP A 45 -15.44 -3.85 -10.78
CA ASP A 45 -14.56 -4.61 -11.67
C ASP A 45 -13.65 -5.60 -10.94
N SER A 46 -13.30 -5.31 -9.68
CA SER A 46 -12.24 -6.02 -8.96
C SER A 46 -12.62 -6.55 -7.58
N GLU A 47 -13.84 -6.27 -7.12
CA GLU A 47 -14.32 -6.54 -5.75
C GLU A 47 -13.61 -5.74 -4.64
N TYR A 48 -12.53 -5.02 -4.97
CA TYR A 48 -11.81 -4.16 -4.04
C TYR A 48 -12.32 -2.72 -4.04
N LYS A 49 -12.46 -2.16 -2.84
CA LYS A 49 -12.72 -0.73 -2.62
C LYS A 49 -11.56 -0.12 -1.81
N LEU A 50 -11.08 1.03 -2.26
CA LEU A 50 -10.14 1.83 -1.50
C LEU A 50 -10.85 2.70 -0.45
N TYR A 51 -12.10 3.09 -0.71
CA TYR A 51 -12.91 3.87 0.22
C TYR A 51 -14.28 3.22 0.51
N PRO A 52 -14.61 2.99 1.80
CA PRO A 52 -13.74 3.11 2.96
C PRO A 52 -12.63 2.05 2.94
N PHE A 53 -11.42 2.41 3.37
CA PHE A 53 -10.27 1.51 3.42
C PHE A 53 -10.49 0.46 4.51
N THR A 54 -10.43 -0.81 4.14
CA THR A 54 -10.60 -1.95 5.07
C THR A 54 -9.39 -2.88 5.12
N GLY A 55 -8.31 -2.55 4.41
CA GLY A 55 -7.10 -3.36 4.30
C GLY A 55 -6.59 -3.44 2.86
N MET A 56 -5.51 -4.21 2.69
CA MET A 56 -4.93 -4.47 1.38
C MET A 56 -5.79 -5.45 0.56
N PRO A 57 -5.86 -5.28 -0.77
CA PRO A 57 -6.46 -6.27 -1.67
C PRO A 57 -5.70 -7.59 -1.62
N SER A 58 -6.41 -8.69 -1.82
CA SER A 58 -5.86 -10.00 -2.11
C SER A 58 -5.13 -10.01 -3.47
N GLN A 59 -4.40 -11.09 -3.74
CA GLN A 59 -3.69 -11.22 -5.01
C GLN A 59 -4.66 -11.22 -6.21
N ASP A 60 -5.82 -11.86 -6.08
CA ASP A 60 -6.78 -11.95 -7.18
C ASP A 60 -7.51 -10.61 -7.40
N GLU A 61 -7.82 -9.89 -6.32
CA GLU A 61 -8.32 -8.52 -6.40
C GLU A 61 -7.29 -7.60 -7.07
N ILE A 62 -6.00 -7.66 -6.70
CA ILE A 62 -4.94 -6.91 -7.40
C ILE A 62 -4.94 -7.24 -8.90
N LYS A 63 -4.95 -8.52 -9.30
CA LYS A 63 -4.96 -8.90 -10.72
C LYS A 63 -6.15 -8.29 -11.48
N ALA A 64 -7.33 -8.27 -10.85
CA ALA A 64 -8.52 -7.67 -11.42
C ALA A 64 -8.40 -6.13 -11.47
N MET A 65 -7.90 -5.50 -10.41
CA MET A 65 -7.63 -4.06 -10.34
C MET A 65 -6.69 -3.61 -11.47
N CYS A 66 -5.61 -4.36 -11.73
CA CYS A 66 -4.63 -4.00 -12.75
C CYS A 66 -5.22 -4.03 -14.18
N LYS A 67 -6.28 -4.81 -14.41
CA LYS A 67 -7.00 -4.87 -15.70
C LYS A 67 -8.11 -3.82 -15.81
N SER A 68 -8.53 -3.18 -14.71
CA SER A 68 -9.62 -2.21 -14.68
C SER A 68 -9.11 -0.79 -14.89
N GLU A 69 -9.66 -0.09 -15.88
CA GLU A 69 -9.39 1.34 -16.10
C GLU A 69 -9.85 2.18 -14.89
N ALA A 70 -10.98 1.82 -14.28
CA ALA A 70 -11.50 2.51 -13.10
C ALA A 70 -10.56 2.37 -11.90
N CYS A 71 -10.02 1.17 -11.65
CA CYS A 71 -9.04 0.95 -10.60
C CYS A 71 -7.72 1.67 -10.86
N ASN A 72 -7.21 1.65 -12.09
CA ASN A 72 -6.00 2.40 -12.44
C ASN A 72 -6.21 3.91 -12.25
N LYS A 73 -7.37 4.46 -12.62
CA LYS A 73 -7.70 5.87 -12.38
C LYS A 73 -7.84 6.19 -10.89
N MET A 74 -8.52 5.35 -10.11
CA MET A 74 -8.62 5.49 -8.64
C MET A 74 -7.24 5.56 -7.99
N LEU A 75 -6.36 4.63 -8.36
CA LEU A 75 -5.01 4.56 -7.83
C LEU A 75 -4.20 5.80 -8.23
N ASN A 76 -4.27 6.26 -9.49
CA ASN A 76 -3.55 7.46 -9.92
C ASN A 76 -4.02 8.70 -9.17
N GLU A 77 -5.33 8.88 -9.01
CA GLU A 77 -5.89 9.97 -8.21
C GLU A 77 -5.43 9.90 -6.75
N ALA A 78 -5.30 8.70 -6.17
CA ALA A 78 -4.78 8.53 -4.82
C ALA A 78 -3.31 9.01 -4.72
N ARG A 79 -2.45 8.65 -5.67
CA ARG A 79 -1.04 9.11 -5.70
C ARG A 79 -0.91 10.60 -5.95
N ASP A 80 -1.69 11.14 -6.87
CA ASP A 80 -1.67 12.57 -7.21
C ASP A 80 -2.17 13.44 -6.06
N SER A 81 -2.97 12.86 -5.15
CA SER A 81 -3.51 13.53 -3.96
C SER A 81 -2.57 13.51 -2.74
N ASP A 82 -1.35 12.97 -2.88
CA ASP A 82 -0.36 12.85 -1.81
C ASP A 82 -0.96 12.27 -0.52
N MET A 83 -1.44 11.01 -0.61
CA MET A 83 -2.07 10.32 0.52
C MET A 83 -1.21 10.41 1.79
N PRO A 84 -1.84 10.55 2.96
CA PRO A 84 -1.12 10.79 4.20
C PRO A 84 -0.21 9.60 4.55
N ASP A 85 1.03 9.91 4.90
CA ASP A 85 2.03 8.98 5.40
C ASP A 85 1.80 8.75 6.91
N CYS A 86 0.79 7.94 7.22
CA CYS A 86 0.35 7.63 8.58
C CYS A 86 -0.23 6.22 8.64
N ASP A 87 -0.26 5.65 9.85
CA ASP A 87 -0.78 4.31 10.11
C ASP A 87 -2.27 4.33 10.42
N LEU A 88 -3.03 3.46 9.74
CA LEU A 88 -4.39 3.12 10.11
C LEU A 88 -4.42 1.70 10.68
N ILE A 89 -4.90 1.56 11.93
CA ILE A 89 -5.07 0.27 12.57
C ILE A 89 -6.42 -0.35 12.20
N ILE A 90 -6.39 -1.47 11.50
CA ILE A 90 -7.58 -2.27 11.16
C ILE A 90 -7.40 -3.67 11.73
N ASN A 91 -8.32 -4.07 12.62
CA ASN A 91 -8.30 -5.39 13.26
C ASN A 91 -6.93 -5.75 13.88
N GLY A 92 -6.22 -4.76 14.44
CA GLY A 92 -4.91 -4.94 15.05
C GLY A 92 -3.73 -4.97 14.08
N THR A 93 -3.96 -4.77 12.78
CA THR A 93 -2.91 -4.63 11.76
C THR A 93 -2.74 -3.16 11.39
N ALA A 94 -1.50 -2.66 11.43
CA ALA A 94 -1.16 -1.31 10.98
C ALA A 94 -0.97 -1.30 9.47
N TYR A 95 -1.64 -0.35 8.81
CA TYR A 95 -1.49 -0.07 7.40
C TYR A 95 -1.06 1.37 7.23
N ASN A 96 0.17 1.60 6.79
CA ASN A 96 0.56 2.92 6.33
C ASN A 96 -0.19 3.22 5.02
N ILE A 97 -0.98 4.29 4.99
CA ILE A 97 -1.89 4.57 3.87
C ILE A 97 -1.13 4.93 2.60
N HIS A 98 -0.11 5.78 2.70
CA HIS A 98 0.76 6.13 1.58
C HIS A 98 1.44 4.87 0.98
N GLU A 99 2.09 4.06 1.83
CA GLU A 99 2.75 2.84 1.39
C GLU A 99 1.76 1.82 0.81
N SER A 100 0.56 1.71 1.39
CA SER A 100 -0.48 0.79 0.89
C SER A 100 -0.85 1.11 -0.56
N ILE A 101 -1.01 2.39 -0.91
CA ILE A 101 -1.27 2.81 -2.29
C ILE A 101 -0.09 2.46 -3.21
N GLU A 102 1.13 2.79 -2.82
CA GLU A 102 2.33 2.49 -3.62
C GLU A 102 2.51 0.98 -3.82
N LEU A 103 2.19 0.16 -2.81
CA LEU A 103 2.21 -1.29 -2.91
C LEU A 103 1.15 -1.84 -3.88
N MET A 104 -0.07 -1.27 -3.89
CA MET A 104 -1.09 -1.66 -4.88
C MET A 104 -0.61 -1.36 -6.31
N PHE A 105 0.03 -0.21 -6.53
CA PHE A 105 0.66 0.12 -7.81
C PHE A 105 1.79 -0.83 -8.20
N ALA A 106 2.68 -1.12 -7.25
CA ALA A 106 3.79 -2.04 -7.46
C ALA A 106 3.26 -3.44 -7.82
N GLY A 107 2.17 -3.87 -7.19
CA GLY A 107 1.45 -5.09 -7.53
C GLY A 107 1.11 -5.17 -9.03
N CYS A 108 0.63 -4.09 -9.62
CA CYS A 108 0.33 -4.04 -11.06
C CYS A 108 1.54 -4.00 -11.99
N LYS A 109 2.73 -3.65 -11.48
CA LYS A 109 3.99 -3.69 -12.26
C LYS A 109 4.67 -5.05 -12.19
N VAL A 110 4.57 -5.73 -11.06
CA VAL A 110 5.20 -7.04 -10.82
C VAL A 110 4.39 -8.15 -11.47
N ILE A 111 3.07 -8.02 -11.51
CA ILE A 111 2.20 -8.95 -12.21
C ILE A 111 2.31 -8.69 -13.71
N ASP A 112 2.92 -9.62 -14.45
CA ASP A 112 2.87 -9.61 -15.91
C ASP A 112 1.43 -9.86 -16.36
N VAL A 113 0.73 -8.77 -16.68
CA VAL A 113 -0.69 -8.81 -17.08
C VAL A 113 -0.91 -9.64 -18.35
N ASN A 114 0.14 -9.91 -19.14
CA ASN A 114 0.05 -10.74 -20.35
C ASN A 114 -0.04 -12.24 -20.02
N GLU A 115 0.52 -12.71 -18.90
CA GLU A 115 0.39 -14.13 -18.48
C GLU A 115 -1.00 -14.46 -17.91
N LEU A 116 -1.80 -13.45 -17.58
CA LEU A 116 -3.16 -13.59 -17.05
C LEU A 116 -4.25 -13.66 -18.12
N SER A 117 -3.86 -13.79 -19.39
CA SER A 117 -4.75 -13.91 -20.54
C SER A 117 -4.75 -15.31 -21.18
N ALA A 118 -4.01 -16.25 -20.60
CA ALA A 118 -3.90 -17.65 -21.04
C ALA A 118 -4.90 -18.58 -20.32
#